data_AF-A0A7R9MQE4-F1
#
_entry.id   AF-A0A7R9MQE4-F1
#
_cell.length_a   1.000
_cell.length_b   1.000
_cell.length_c   1.000
_cell.angle_alpha   90.00
_cell.angle_beta   90.00
_cell.angle_gamma   90.00
#
_symmetry.space_group_name_H-M   'P 1'
#
loop_
_entity.id
_entity.type
_entity.pdbx_description
1 polymer ?
#
loop_
_entity_poly.entity_id
_entity_poly.type
_entity_poly.pdbx_seq_one_letter_code
_entity_poly.pdbx_strand_id
1 'polypeptide(L)'
;EFGVIDGNGKKEIVVADVIDNDSWRLWPEGDKKLMLDKQVYRNLDAKDIDAKAIDVVRANFEVVAQRTQDLFSRVIRRPLPAATPASPEVALVLGSAGDRAHADAIAGALREKWGINDVQIVVSSAHRTTARTLDVLARLQQWPTLRAIVAIAGLSNGLGPVLGGNACVPVINSPPATSLDALSLDIWSSLRMPSGIACSTVVGAENAALAAALVVATHAPWVWSRVRAQQCNTFVKVLLSDSN
;
A
#
# COMPACT_ATOMS: atom_id res chain seq x y z
N GLU A 1 -11.19 -2.80 23.29
CA GLU A 1 -12.63 -3.13 23.41
C GLU A 1 -13.39 -2.41 22.29
N PHE A 2 -14.73 -2.39 22.31
CA PHE A 2 -15.52 -1.60 21.35
C PHE A 2 -16.51 -0.69 22.08
N GLY A 3 -16.73 0.50 21.52
CA GLY A 3 -17.70 1.47 22.00
C GLY A 3 -18.64 1.90 20.87
N VAL A 4 -19.66 2.66 21.23
CA VAL A 4 -20.60 3.25 20.28
C VAL A 4 -20.48 4.76 20.36
N ILE A 5 -20.23 5.40 19.23
CA ILE A 5 -20.29 6.86 19.10
C ILE A 5 -21.55 7.24 18.30
N ASP A 6 -22.13 8.39 18.63
CA ASP A 6 -23.25 8.97 17.89
C ASP A 6 -22.76 10.26 17.20
N GLY A 7 -22.73 10.24 15.87
CA GLY A 7 -22.29 11.36 15.05
C GLY A 7 -23.27 11.60 13.91
N ASN A 8 -23.84 12.80 13.83
CA ASN A 8 -24.80 13.19 12.78
C ASN A 8 -26.02 12.25 12.67
N GLY A 9 -26.52 11.73 13.81
CA GLY A 9 -27.66 10.83 13.86
C GLY A 9 -27.37 9.40 13.39
N LYS A 10 -26.08 9.05 13.24
CA LYS A 10 -25.62 7.68 12.95
C LYS A 10 -24.81 7.14 14.12
N LYS A 11 -25.21 5.97 14.59
CA LYS A 11 -24.47 5.21 15.60
C LYS A 11 -23.43 4.35 14.92
N GLU A 12 -22.16 4.53 15.27
CA GLU A 12 -21.04 3.77 14.72
C GLU A 12 -20.33 3.02 15.84
N ILE A 13 -19.99 1.76 15.58
CA ILE A 13 -19.13 0.96 16.47
C ILE A 13 -17.68 1.32 16.18
N VAL A 14 -16.93 1.69 17.22
CA VAL A 14 -15.51 2.05 17.12
C VAL A 14 -14.68 1.22 18.08
N VAL A 15 -13.40 1.02 17.75
CA VAL A 15 -12.44 0.51 18.73
C VAL A 15 -12.37 1.54 19.86
N ALA A 16 -12.68 1.09 21.06
CA ALA A 16 -12.66 1.89 22.28
C ALA A 16 -11.83 1.16 23.33
N ASP A 17 -11.33 1.88 24.34
CA ASP A 17 -10.31 1.43 25.30
C ASP A 17 -8.86 1.49 24.75
N VAL A 18 -7.90 1.12 25.59
CA VAL A 18 -6.46 1.22 25.36
C VAL A 18 -5.90 -0.11 24.87
N ILE A 19 -5.02 -0.04 23.87
CA ILE A 19 -4.18 -1.17 23.46
C ILE A 19 -2.77 -0.88 23.96
N ASP A 20 -2.38 -1.54 25.06
CA ASP A 20 -1.06 -1.45 25.67
C ASP A 20 -0.47 -2.84 25.94
N ASN A 21 0.60 -2.90 26.74
CA ASN A 21 1.31 -4.15 27.02
C ASN A 21 0.54 -5.11 27.94
N ASP A 22 -0.64 -4.71 28.41
CA ASP A 22 -1.57 -5.54 29.18
C ASP A 22 -2.55 -6.28 28.26
N SER A 23 -2.80 -5.69 27.09
CA SER A 23 -3.79 -6.11 26.10
C SER A 23 -3.34 -7.30 25.24
N TRP A 24 -2.03 -7.60 25.17
CA TRP A 24 -1.49 -8.62 24.25
C TRP A 24 -0.54 -9.63 24.90
N ARG A 25 -0.03 -10.58 24.10
CA ARG A 25 1.10 -11.46 24.43
C ARG A 25 2.22 -11.24 23.42
N LEU A 26 3.42 -10.97 23.89
CA LEU A 26 4.55 -10.60 23.04
C LEU A 26 5.77 -11.47 23.36
N TRP A 27 6.09 -12.37 22.44
CA TRP A 27 7.17 -13.35 22.56
C TRP A 27 8.22 -13.09 21.49
N PRO A 28 9.37 -12.48 21.84
CA PRO A 28 10.51 -12.36 20.95
C PRO A 28 10.87 -13.71 20.32
N GLU A 29 11.07 -13.71 18.99
CA GLU A 29 11.43 -14.91 18.21
C GLU A 29 10.41 -16.06 18.31
N GLY A 30 9.20 -15.78 18.82
CA GLY A 30 8.20 -16.80 19.11
C GLY A 30 8.50 -17.63 20.38
N ASP A 31 9.54 -17.30 21.15
CA ASP A 31 9.87 -18.01 22.39
C ASP A 31 9.11 -17.43 23.58
N LYS A 32 8.18 -18.22 24.12
CA LYS A 32 7.41 -17.89 25.32
C LYS A 32 8.29 -17.55 26.53
N LYS A 33 9.50 -18.10 26.64
CA LYS A 33 10.42 -17.81 27.75
C LYS A 33 10.92 -16.37 27.75
N LEU A 34 10.89 -15.72 26.60
CA LEU A 34 11.34 -14.34 26.40
C LEU A 34 10.19 -13.33 26.50
N MET A 35 9.02 -13.73 27.02
CA MET A 35 7.83 -12.88 27.06
C MET A 35 8.09 -11.51 27.71
N LEU A 36 7.54 -10.46 27.10
CA LEU A 36 7.73 -9.07 27.55
C LEU A 36 6.43 -8.41 28.04
N ASP A 37 5.30 -9.11 27.92
CA ASP A 37 3.98 -8.58 28.25
C ASP A 37 3.60 -8.79 29.73
N LYS A 38 2.45 -8.27 30.15
CA LYS A 38 1.94 -8.38 31.54
C LYS A 38 1.77 -9.82 32.04
N GLN A 39 1.83 -10.85 31.19
CA GLN A 39 1.86 -12.23 31.64
C GLN A 39 3.04 -12.54 32.56
N VAL A 40 4.17 -11.83 32.42
CA VAL A 40 5.31 -11.96 33.37
C VAL A 40 4.84 -11.69 34.79
N TYR A 41 4.14 -10.57 35.01
CA TYR A 41 3.59 -10.21 36.31
C TYR A 41 2.53 -11.22 36.78
N ARG A 42 1.63 -11.64 35.87
CA ARG A 42 0.55 -12.61 36.19
C ARG A 42 1.07 -14.00 36.60
N ASN A 43 2.29 -14.36 36.20
CA ASN A 43 2.91 -15.66 36.52
C ASN A 43 3.62 -15.66 37.87
N LEU A 44 3.83 -14.50 38.51
CA LEU A 44 4.46 -14.43 39.82
C LEU A 44 3.50 -14.96 40.89
N ASP A 45 4.02 -15.80 41.79
CA ASP A 45 3.29 -16.11 43.02
C ASP A 45 3.22 -14.85 43.89
N ALA A 46 2.11 -14.64 44.61
CA ALA A 46 1.91 -13.42 45.42
C ALA A 46 3.02 -13.15 46.45
N LYS A 47 3.67 -14.21 46.94
CA LYS A 47 4.82 -14.14 47.87
C LYS A 47 6.12 -13.65 47.22
N ASP A 48 6.23 -13.75 45.89
CA ASP A 48 7.43 -13.45 45.11
C ASP A 48 7.33 -12.06 44.42
N ILE A 49 6.26 -11.31 44.69
CA ILE A 49 6.08 -9.93 44.22
C ILE A 49 6.87 -8.99 45.13
N ASP A 50 8.16 -8.84 44.82
CA ASP A 50 9.05 -7.89 45.47
C ASP A 50 9.46 -6.74 44.51
N ALA A 51 10.25 -5.78 45.03
CA ALA A 51 10.73 -4.65 44.24
C ALA A 51 11.50 -5.09 42.98
N LYS A 52 12.28 -6.17 43.09
CA LYS A 52 13.10 -6.67 41.98
C LYS A 52 12.23 -7.29 40.89
N ALA A 53 11.21 -8.07 41.25
CA ALA A 53 10.27 -8.65 40.32
C ALA A 53 9.47 -7.55 39.58
N ILE A 54 9.05 -6.50 40.30
CA ILE A 54 8.38 -5.34 39.69
C ILE A 54 9.31 -4.57 38.76
N ASP A 55 10.59 -4.38 39.12
CA ASP A 55 11.56 -3.71 38.26
C ASP A 55 11.80 -4.48 36.95
N VAL A 56 11.78 -5.82 36.98
CA VAL A 56 11.84 -6.65 35.76
C VAL A 56 10.62 -6.41 34.87
N VAL A 57 9.42 -6.37 35.44
CA VAL A 57 8.18 -6.08 34.69
C VAL A 57 8.25 -4.67 34.09
N ARG A 58 8.70 -3.66 34.86
CA ARG A 58 8.87 -2.29 34.37
C ARG A 58 9.84 -2.23 33.19
N ALA A 59 11.01 -2.85 33.32
CA ALA A 59 12.02 -2.88 32.26
C ALA A 59 11.47 -3.50 30.97
N ASN A 60 10.67 -4.58 31.07
CA ASN A 60 10.00 -5.17 29.91
C ASN A 60 9.03 -4.19 29.23
N PHE A 61 8.24 -3.44 30.01
CA PHE A 61 7.32 -2.44 29.47
C PHE A 61 8.07 -1.29 28.79
N GLU A 62 9.19 -0.83 29.34
CA GLU A 62 10.05 0.18 28.71
C GLU A 62 10.60 -0.31 27.35
N VAL A 63 11.04 -1.57 27.28
CA VAL A 63 11.50 -2.18 26.03
C VAL A 63 10.37 -2.21 24.99
N VAL A 64 9.16 -2.61 25.38
CA VAL A 64 8.00 -2.65 24.48
C VAL A 64 7.62 -1.25 24.03
N ALA A 65 7.59 -0.27 24.93
CA ALA A 65 7.28 1.13 24.61
C ALA A 65 8.27 1.70 23.59
N GLN A 66 9.57 1.52 23.83
CA GLN A 66 10.63 1.98 22.92
C GLN A 66 10.51 1.32 21.54
N ARG A 67 10.36 -0.01 21.49
CA ARG A 67 10.22 -0.75 20.22
C ARG A 67 8.97 -0.36 19.45
N THR A 68 7.87 -0.10 20.15
CA THR A 68 6.61 0.32 19.53
C THR A 68 6.75 1.71 18.92
N GLN A 69 7.37 2.64 19.64
CA GLN A 69 7.68 3.98 19.14
C GLN A 69 8.60 3.92 17.91
N ASP A 70 9.66 3.12 17.96
CA ASP A 70 10.60 2.94 16.86
C ASP A 70 9.95 2.28 15.65
N LEU A 71 9.08 1.28 15.85
CA LEU A 71 8.35 0.63 14.77
C LEU A 71 7.42 1.62 14.07
N PHE A 72 6.56 2.32 14.81
CA PHE A 72 5.58 3.21 14.21
C PHE A 72 6.21 4.44 13.57
N SER A 73 7.32 4.96 14.11
CA SER A 73 8.06 6.05 13.48
C SER A 73 8.66 5.68 12.11
N ARG A 74 8.98 4.39 11.89
CA ARG A 74 9.51 3.87 10.61
C ARG A 74 8.42 3.42 9.65
N VAL A 75 7.38 2.76 10.17
CA VAL A 75 6.31 2.16 9.36
C VAL A 75 5.32 3.23 8.91
N ILE A 76 4.93 4.14 9.79
CA ILE A 76 4.01 5.23 9.45
C ILE A 76 4.85 6.37 8.89
N ARG A 77 4.98 6.40 7.56
CA ARG A 77 5.69 7.49 6.89
C ARG A 77 4.96 8.80 7.13
N ARG A 78 5.63 9.76 7.79
CA ARG A 78 5.18 11.14 7.79
C ARG A 78 5.31 11.70 6.36
N PRO A 79 4.35 12.51 5.89
CA PRO A 79 4.51 13.21 4.62
C PRO A 79 5.79 14.06 4.71
N LEU A 80 6.78 13.74 3.88
CA LEU A 80 7.92 14.63 3.68
C LEU A 80 7.44 15.86 2.90
N PRO A 81 7.99 17.06 3.15
CA PRO A 81 7.74 18.21 2.29
C PRO A 81 8.12 17.88 0.84
N ALA A 82 7.41 18.50 -0.10
CA ALA A 82 7.36 18.20 -1.53
C ALA A 82 8.69 18.36 -2.30
N ALA A 83 9.74 17.65 -1.91
CA ALA A 83 10.85 17.35 -2.78
C ALA A 83 10.39 16.26 -3.76
N THR A 84 10.77 16.41 -5.03
CA THR A 84 10.58 15.36 -6.03
C THR A 84 11.19 14.07 -5.49
N PRO A 85 10.44 12.96 -5.33
CA PRO A 85 10.99 11.75 -4.76
C PRO A 85 12.10 11.26 -5.68
N ALA A 86 13.33 11.28 -5.17
CA ALA A 86 14.49 10.77 -5.91
C ALA A 86 14.32 9.28 -6.21
N SER A 87 13.65 8.53 -5.32
CA SER A 87 13.45 7.09 -5.38
C SER A 87 11.95 6.71 -5.33
N PRO A 88 11.28 6.47 -6.48
CA PRO A 88 9.86 6.12 -6.49
C PRO A 88 9.60 4.70 -5.96
N GLU A 89 8.43 4.49 -5.36
CA GLU A 89 7.86 3.16 -5.11
C GLU A 89 6.94 2.72 -6.26
N VAL A 90 6.25 3.69 -6.87
CA VAL A 90 5.40 3.45 -8.05
C VAL A 90 5.73 4.49 -9.11
N ALA A 91 5.92 4.02 -10.35
CA ALA A 91 6.08 4.90 -11.50
C ALA A 91 4.84 4.84 -12.40
N LEU A 92 4.31 6.00 -12.78
CA LEU A 92 3.25 6.13 -13.77
C LEU A 92 3.88 6.60 -15.09
N VAL A 93 3.88 5.73 -16.10
CA VAL A 93 4.41 6.06 -17.42
C VAL A 93 3.25 6.24 -18.37
N LEU A 94 3.12 7.43 -18.96
CA LEU A 94 2.02 7.78 -19.86
C LEU A 94 2.51 8.04 -21.29
N GLY A 95 1.79 7.48 -22.27
CA GLY A 95 2.12 7.56 -23.69
C GLY A 95 1.91 8.94 -24.32
N SER A 96 1.05 9.76 -23.70
CA SER A 96 0.69 11.10 -24.14
C SER A 96 0.42 12.00 -22.94
N ALA A 97 0.79 13.29 -23.05
CA ALA A 97 0.45 14.29 -22.03
C ALA A 97 -1.07 14.49 -21.86
N GLY A 98 -1.87 14.11 -22.87
CA GLY A 98 -3.34 14.15 -22.78
C GLY A 98 -3.92 13.23 -21.69
N ASP A 99 -3.20 12.16 -21.31
CA ASP A 99 -3.65 11.19 -20.31
C ASP A 99 -3.30 11.61 -18.87
N ARG A 100 -2.84 12.85 -18.69
CA ARG A 100 -2.33 13.36 -17.42
C ARG A 100 -3.39 13.35 -16.32
N ALA A 101 -4.65 13.66 -16.64
CA ALA A 101 -5.73 13.64 -15.66
C ALA A 101 -5.94 12.24 -15.06
N HIS A 102 -5.83 11.18 -15.87
CA HIS A 102 -5.93 9.80 -15.39
C HIS A 102 -4.73 9.42 -14.51
N ALA A 103 -3.52 9.82 -14.90
CA ALA A 103 -2.31 9.62 -14.11
C ALA A 103 -2.37 10.34 -12.75
N ASP A 104 -2.85 11.59 -12.73
CA ASP A 104 -2.99 12.37 -11.50
C ASP A 104 -4.07 11.76 -10.58
N ALA A 105 -5.16 11.21 -11.13
CA ALA A 105 -6.16 10.48 -10.35
C ALA A 105 -5.59 9.20 -9.69
N ILE A 106 -4.76 8.44 -10.42
CA ILE A 106 -4.05 7.28 -9.87
C ILE A 106 -3.09 7.73 -8.76
N ALA A 107 -2.29 8.77 -9.00
CA ALA A 107 -1.34 9.30 -8.03
C ALA A 107 -2.02 9.85 -6.77
N GLY A 108 -3.16 10.54 -6.92
CA GLY A 108 -3.99 11.02 -5.83
C GLY A 108 -4.50 9.86 -4.96
N ALA A 109 -5.08 8.83 -5.59
CA ALA A 109 -5.53 7.64 -4.86
C ALA A 109 -4.38 6.91 -4.15
N LEU A 110 -3.21 6.76 -4.78
CA LEU A 110 -2.00 6.20 -4.16
C LEU A 110 -1.60 6.96 -2.89
N ARG A 111 -1.60 8.30 -2.94
CA ARG A 111 -1.22 9.14 -1.80
C ARG A 111 -2.27 9.13 -0.70
N GLU A 112 -3.51 9.47 -1.06
CA GLU A 112 -4.58 9.75 -0.11
C GLU A 112 -5.16 8.47 0.50
N LYS A 113 -5.45 7.46 -0.34
CA LYS A 113 -6.07 6.21 0.12
C LYS A 113 -5.02 5.23 0.64
N TRP A 114 -3.85 5.16 0.00
CA TRP A 114 -2.87 4.09 0.25
C TRP A 114 -1.62 4.55 1.00
N GLY A 115 -1.38 5.85 1.16
CA GLY A 115 -0.20 6.37 1.84
C GLY A 115 1.10 6.16 1.07
N ILE A 116 1.03 5.96 -0.24
CA ILE A 116 2.17 5.79 -1.15
C ILE A 116 2.51 7.18 -1.72
N ASN A 117 3.49 7.85 -1.10
CA ASN A 117 3.84 9.23 -1.44
C ASN A 117 4.86 9.33 -2.59
N ASP A 118 5.75 8.34 -2.67
CA ASP A 118 6.87 8.28 -3.60
C ASP A 118 6.40 7.79 -4.99
N VAL A 119 5.63 8.64 -5.66
CA VAL A 119 5.08 8.37 -7.00
C VAL A 119 5.72 9.28 -8.03
N GLN A 120 6.33 8.69 -9.06
CA GLN A 120 6.91 9.43 -10.18
C GLN A 120 6.02 9.33 -11.41
N ILE A 121 5.75 10.46 -12.07
CA ILE A 121 4.95 10.53 -13.30
C ILE A 121 5.87 10.92 -14.46
N VAL A 122 5.88 10.12 -15.54
CA VAL A 122 6.75 10.35 -16.70
C VAL A 122 5.97 10.19 -18.00
N VAL A 123 6.14 11.16 -18.92
CA VAL A 123 5.60 11.06 -20.28
C VAL A 123 6.65 10.44 -21.21
N SER A 124 6.33 9.30 -21.82
CA SER A 124 7.16 8.65 -22.85
C SER A 124 6.32 7.74 -23.74
N SER A 125 6.57 7.75 -25.04
CA SER A 125 5.78 6.98 -26.02
C SER A 125 6.61 5.82 -26.56
N ALA A 126 6.13 4.59 -26.38
CA ALA A 126 6.81 3.41 -26.91
C ALA A 126 6.86 3.41 -28.46
N HIS A 127 5.90 4.04 -29.14
CA HIS A 127 5.85 4.13 -30.60
C HIS A 127 6.68 5.29 -31.16
N ARG A 128 6.61 6.47 -30.53
CA ARG A 128 7.24 7.69 -31.07
C ARG A 128 8.65 7.93 -30.53
N THR A 129 8.94 7.43 -29.33
CA THR A 129 10.17 7.70 -28.58
C THR A 129 10.63 6.43 -27.85
N THR A 130 10.76 5.33 -28.58
CA THR A 130 11.09 3.99 -28.04
C THR A 130 12.38 3.99 -27.23
N ALA A 131 13.48 4.53 -27.78
CA ALA A 131 14.77 4.60 -27.10
C ALA A 131 14.66 5.34 -25.75
N ARG A 132 14.01 6.51 -25.76
CA ARG A 132 13.74 7.28 -24.54
C ARG A 132 12.90 6.48 -23.53
N THR A 133 11.93 5.69 -23.98
CA THR A 133 11.11 4.85 -23.09
C THR A 133 11.97 3.82 -22.36
N LEU A 134 12.92 3.21 -23.05
CA LEU A 134 13.89 2.30 -22.45
C LEU A 134 14.85 3.04 -21.50
N ASP A 135 15.30 4.25 -21.84
CA ASP A 135 16.14 5.07 -20.95
C ASP A 135 15.40 5.53 -19.68
N VAL A 136 14.10 5.82 -19.80
CA VAL A 136 13.23 6.10 -18.65
C VAL A 136 13.14 4.86 -17.76
N LEU A 137 12.85 3.70 -18.35
CA LEU A 137 12.76 2.44 -17.62
C LEU A 137 14.09 2.10 -16.92
N ALA A 138 15.22 2.25 -17.60
CA ALA A 138 16.55 2.01 -17.02
C ALA A 138 16.79 2.88 -15.79
N ARG A 139 16.42 4.17 -15.83
CA ARG A 139 16.53 5.09 -14.68
C ARG A 139 15.58 4.73 -13.54
N LEU A 140 14.36 4.30 -13.86
CA LEU A 140 13.40 3.87 -12.84
C LEU A 140 13.91 2.63 -12.08
N GLN A 141 14.45 1.65 -12.81
CA GLN A 141 14.96 0.40 -12.26
C GLN A 141 16.26 0.54 -11.45
N GLN A 142 16.93 1.69 -11.51
CA GLN A 142 18.07 1.97 -10.63
C GLN A 142 17.67 2.05 -9.15
N TRP A 143 16.38 2.25 -8.86
CA TRP A 143 15.88 2.40 -7.50
C TRP A 143 15.37 1.06 -6.95
N PRO A 144 15.99 0.52 -5.89
CA PRO A 144 15.50 -0.70 -5.22
C PRO A 144 14.12 -0.50 -4.55
N THR A 145 13.69 0.75 -4.39
CA THR A 145 12.37 1.10 -3.85
C THR A 145 11.25 0.86 -4.84
N LEU A 146 11.53 0.84 -6.15
CA LEU A 146 10.49 0.68 -7.17
C LEU A 146 9.84 -0.70 -7.04
N ARG A 147 8.51 -0.71 -6.89
CA ARG A 147 7.72 -1.94 -6.71
C ARG A 147 6.80 -2.23 -7.87
N ALA A 148 6.29 -1.20 -8.56
CA ALA A 148 5.39 -1.38 -9.68
C ALA A 148 5.49 -0.23 -10.68
N ILE A 149 5.19 -0.52 -11.94
CA ILE A 149 5.01 0.48 -13.00
C ILE A 149 3.58 0.40 -13.50
N VAL A 150 2.89 1.54 -13.57
CA VAL A 150 1.58 1.66 -14.20
C VAL A 150 1.76 2.28 -15.59
N ALA A 151 1.48 1.51 -16.63
CA ALA A 151 1.52 1.94 -18.01
C ALA A 151 0.15 2.51 -18.43
N ILE A 152 0.13 3.77 -18.83
CA ILE A 152 -1.08 4.50 -19.22
C ILE A 152 -0.97 4.84 -20.70
N ALA A 153 -1.73 4.13 -21.53
CA ALA A 153 -1.81 4.38 -22.95
C ALA A 153 -3.22 4.05 -23.45
N GLY A 154 -3.84 5.00 -24.15
CA GLY A 154 -5.06 4.75 -24.91
C GLY A 154 -4.79 4.12 -26.27
N LEU A 155 -5.85 3.78 -27.01
CA LEU A 155 -5.77 3.15 -28.33
C LEU A 155 -4.99 1.82 -28.27
N SER A 156 -4.14 1.58 -29.26
CA SER A 156 -3.22 0.43 -29.25
C SER A 156 -2.10 0.64 -28.21
N ASN A 157 -2.21 0.00 -27.06
CA ASN A 157 -1.23 0.06 -25.98
C ASN A 157 0.04 -0.74 -26.33
N GLY A 158 1.02 -0.08 -26.95
CA GLY A 158 2.39 -0.62 -27.05
C GLY A 158 3.29 -0.28 -25.85
N LEU A 159 2.88 0.65 -25.00
CA LEU A 159 3.69 1.09 -23.86
C LEU A 159 3.83 0.01 -22.80
N GLY A 160 2.71 -0.57 -22.39
CA GLY A 160 2.64 -1.69 -21.46
C GLY A 160 3.52 -2.87 -21.84
N PRO A 161 3.32 -3.46 -23.04
CA PRO A 161 4.12 -4.58 -23.52
C PRO A 161 5.63 -4.28 -23.60
N VAL A 162 6.01 -3.08 -24.10
CA VAL A 162 7.42 -2.69 -24.18
C VAL A 162 8.03 -2.57 -22.80
N LEU A 163 7.34 -1.97 -21.84
CA LEU A 163 7.82 -1.89 -20.46
C LEU A 163 7.86 -3.29 -19.83
N GLY A 164 6.81 -4.10 -19.95
CA GLY A 164 6.71 -5.42 -19.34
C GLY A 164 7.70 -6.44 -19.87
N GLY A 165 8.14 -6.32 -21.12
CA GLY A 165 9.20 -7.16 -21.67
C GLY A 165 10.61 -6.78 -21.20
N ASN A 166 10.79 -5.62 -20.57
CA ASN A 166 12.11 -5.08 -20.20
C ASN A 166 12.24 -4.73 -18.70
N ALA A 167 11.13 -4.73 -17.96
CA ALA A 167 11.08 -4.38 -16.55
C ALA A 167 11.32 -5.59 -15.63
N CYS A 168 12.00 -5.37 -14.51
CA CYS A 168 12.19 -6.34 -13.43
C CYS A 168 11.12 -6.26 -12.33
N VAL A 169 10.17 -5.34 -12.47
CA VAL A 169 9.03 -5.13 -11.57
C VAL A 169 7.72 -5.31 -12.32
N PRO A 170 6.62 -5.67 -11.64
CA PRO A 170 5.31 -5.79 -12.26
C PRO A 170 4.89 -4.54 -13.04
N VAL A 171 4.42 -4.74 -14.28
CA VAL A 171 3.83 -3.71 -15.12
C VAL A 171 2.32 -3.90 -15.18
N ILE A 172 1.59 -2.84 -14.81
CA ILE A 172 0.13 -2.80 -14.75
C ILE A 172 -0.37 -1.85 -15.84
N ASN A 173 -1.06 -2.39 -16.84
CA ASN A 173 -1.75 -1.60 -17.83
C ASN A 173 -2.98 -0.96 -17.22
N SER A 174 -3.08 0.37 -17.29
CA SER A 174 -4.29 1.12 -16.96
C SER A 174 -4.64 2.06 -18.12
N PRO A 175 -5.31 1.54 -19.17
CA PRO A 175 -5.73 2.37 -20.29
C PRO A 175 -6.73 3.42 -19.79
N PRO A 176 -6.59 4.70 -20.19
CA PRO A 176 -7.56 5.73 -19.88
C PRO A 176 -8.86 5.44 -20.64
N ALA A 177 -9.99 5.37 -19.94
CA ALA A 177 -11.28 5.10 -20.56
C ALA A 177 -11.92 6.40 -21.03
N THR A 178 -12.07 6.59 -22.34
CA THR A 178 -12.82 7.71 -22.94
C THR A 178 -14.29 7.35 -23.19
N SER A 179 -14.56 6.11 -23.63
CA SER A 179 -15.90 5.50 -23.74
C SER A 179 -15.83 3.98 -23.62
N LEU A 180 -16.95 3.32 -23.31
CA LEU A 180 -17.02 1.85 -23.25
C LEU A 180 -16.75 1.21 -24.61
N ASP A 181 -17.26 1.79 -25.69
CA ASP A 181 -17.08 1.27 -27.04
C ASP A 181 -15.61 1.31 -27.47
N ALA A 182 -14.93 2.44 -27.24
CA ALA A 182 -13.50 2.57 -27.53
C ALA A 182 -12.68 1.59 -26.68
N LEU A 183 -12.97 1.49 -25.38
CA LEU A 183 -12.30 0.56 -24.49
C LEU A 183 -12.48 -0.90 -24.94
N SER A 184 -13.67 -1.29 -25.43
CA SER A 184 -13.96 -2.67 -25.85
C SER A 184 -13.06 -3.16 -26.98
N LEU A 185 -12.60 -2.25 -27.85
CA LEU A 185 -11.66 -2.53 -28.93
C LEU A 185 -10.22 -2.44 -28.44
N ASP A 186 -9.89 -1.36 -27.75
CA ASP A 186 -8.51 -1.02 -27.37
C ASP A 186 -7.94 -1.95 -26.29
N ILE A 187 -8.77 -2.47 -25.37
CA ILE A 187 -8.33 -3.26 -24.22
C ILE A 187 -7.57 -4.54 -24.62
N TRP A 188 -7.86 -5.10 -25.80
CA TRP A 188 -7.16 -6.30 -26.30
C TRP A 188 -5.66 -6.08 -26.49
N SER A 189 -5.25 -4.84 -26.80
CA SER A 189 -3.85 -4.46 -26.88
C SER A 189 -3.11 -4.55 -25.54
N SER A 190 -3.83 -4.57 -24.42
CA SER A 190 -3.30 -4.72 -23.06
C SER A 190 -3.42 -6.15 -22.51
N LEU A 191 -4.40 -6.93 -22.98
CA LEU A 191 -4.70 -8.27 -22.47
C LEU A 191 -3.89 -9.39 -23.13
N ARG A 192 -3.77 -9.38 -24.47
CA ARG A 192 -3.18 -10.51 -25.21
C ARG A 192 -1.71 -10.24 -25.53
N MET A 193 -0.83 -10.76 -24.69
CA MET A 193 0.62 -10.59 -24.80
C MET A 193 1.31 -11.76 -25.54
N PRO A 194 2.47 -11.54 -26.19
CA PRO A 194 3.32 -12.62 -26.66
C PRO A 194 3.93 -13.41 -25.48
N SER A 195 4.43 -14.61 -25.76
CA SER A 195 5.07 -15.46 -24.74
C SER A 195 6.27 -14.76 -24.08
N GLY A 196 6.39 -14.87 -22.75
CA GLY A 196 7.49 -14.30 -21.99
C GLY A 196 7.28 -12.85 -21.54
N ILE A 197 6.18 -12.21 -21.93
CA ILE A 197 5.79 -10.88 -21.46
C ILE A 197 4.53 -11.00 -20.60
N ALA A 198 4.63 -10.59 -19.34
CA ALA A 198 3.51 -10.61 -18.40
C ALA A 198 3.17 -9.17 -17.96
N CYS A 199 2.03 -8.67 -18.43
CA CYS A 199 1.44 -7.43 -17.95
C CYS A 199 0.04 -7.73 -17.42
N SER A 200 -0.29 -7.23 -16.24
CA SER A 200 -1.68 -7.22 -15.77
C SER A 200 -2.43 -6.04 -16.40
N THR A 201 -3.75 -6.12 -16.49
CA THR A 201 -4.58 -5.01 -16.98
C THR A 201 -5.66 -4.69 -15.97
N VAL A 202 -5.77 -3.43 -15.59
CA VAL A 202 -6.73 -2.92 -14.61
C VAL A 202 -7.37 -1.64 -15.12
N VAL A 203 -8.69 -1.68 -15.31
CA VAL A 203 -9.48 -0.55 -15.78
C VAL A 203 -9.92 0.31 -14.58
N GLY A 204 -9.80 1.63 -14.74
CA GLY A 204 -10.19 2.63 -13.75
C GLY A 204 -9.01 3.08 -12.87
N ALA A 205 -8.91 4.39 -12.66
CA ALA A 205 -7.81 5.00 -11.92
C ALA A 205 -7.68 4.49 -10.48
N GLU A 206 -8.81 4.39 -9.75
CA GLU A 206 -8.80 3.92 -8.36
C GLU A 206 -8.39 2.45 -8.25
N ASN A 207 -8.85 1.61 -9.19
CA ASN A 207 -8.51 0.19 -9.23
C ASN A 207 -7.04 -0.01 -9.59
N ALA A 208 -6.50 0.77 -10.53
CA ALA A 208 -5.08 0.72 -10.87
C ALA A 208 -4.21 1.16 -9.68
N ALA A 209 -4.62 2.18 -8.94
CA ALA A 209 -3.97 2.57 -7.69
C ALA A 209 -4.02 1.45 -6.65
N LEU A 210 -5.17 0.79 -6.46
CA LEU A 210 -5.28 -0.37 -5.56
C LEU A 210 -4.40 -1.54 -6.01
N ALA A 211 -4.33 -1.83 -7.32
CA ALA A 211 -3.49 -2.90 -7.84
C ALA A 211 -1.99 -2.64 -7.57
N ALA A 212 -1.53 -1.40 -7.80
CA ALA A 212 -0.17 -1.00 -7.44
C ALA A 212 0.03 -1.03 -5.91
N ALA A 213 -0.95 -0.59 -5.12
CA ALA A 213 -0.89 -0.63 -3.67
C ALA A 213 -0.82 -2.07 -3.12
N LEU A 214 -1.49 -3.04 -3.74
CA LEU A 214 -1.39 -4.46 -3.39
C LEU A 214 0.03 -5.00 -3.61
N VAL A 215 0.70 -4.58 -4.69
CA VAL A 215 2.11 -4.93 -4.93
C VAL A 215 2.99 -4.33 -3.83
N VAL A 216 2.84 -3.04 -3.53
CA VAL A 216 3.61 -2.35 -2.47
C VAL A 216 3.34 -2.97 -1.09
N ALA A 217 2.09 -3.32 -0.79
CA ALA A 217 1.65 -3.88 0.49
C ALA A 217 2.39 -5.17 0.88
N THR A 218 2.89 -5.95 -0.08
CA THR A 218 3.68 -7.16 0.20
C THR A 218 4.98 -6.88 0.95
N HIS A 219 5.48 -5.64 0.93
CA HIS A 219 6.73 -5.23 1.58
C HIS A 219 6.56 -4.01 2.51
N ALA A 220 5.37 -3.39 2.54
CA ALA A 220 5.09 -2.19 3.31
C ALA A 220 3.90 -2.43 4.27
N PRO A 221 4.16 -2.74 5.56
CA PRO A 221 3.11 -3.03 6.54
C PRO A 221 2.04 -1.94 6.68
N TRP A 222 2.43 -0.67 6.49
CA TRP A 222 1.49 0.45 6.51
C TRP A 222 0.49 0.41 5.34
N VAL A 223 0.97 0.15 4.13
CA VAL A 223 0.08 0.03 2.97
C VAL A 223 -0.80 -1.21 3.10
N TRP A 224 -0.22 -2.32 3.57
CA TRP A 224 -0.95 -3.55 3.86
C TRP A 224 -2.10 -3.33 4.87
N SER A 225 -1.85 -2.62 5.96
CA SER A 225 -2.88 -2.38 6.97
C SER A 225 -4.02 -1.52 6.43
N ARG A 226 -3.72 -0.53 5.57
CA ARG A 226 -4.75 0.29 4.90
C ARG A 226 -5.60 -0.52 3.93
N VAL A 227 -4.99 -1.42 3.15
CA VAL A 227 -5.74 -2.37 2.29
C VAL A 227 -6.65 -3.25 3.14
N ARG A 228 -6.13 -3.81 4.23
CA ARG A 228 -6.91 -4.68 5.11
C ARG A 228 -8.07 -3.94 5.77
N ALA A 229 -7.84 -2.70 6.20
CA ALA A 229 -8.89 -1.83 6.76
C ALA A 229 -9.96 -1.50 5.71
N GLN A 230 -9.58 -1.20 4.47
CA GLN A 230 -10.56 -0.95 3.40
C GLN A 230 -11.44 -2.18 3.14
N GLN A 231 -10.86 -3.39 3.09
CA GLN A 231 -11.64 -4.63 2.92
C GLN A 231 -12.66 -4.83 4.04
N CYS A 232 -12.26 -4.57 5.29
CA CYS A 232 -13.17 -4.62 6.44
C CYS A 232 -14.31 -3.59 6.29
N ASN A 233 -13.98 -2.35 5.95
CA ASN A 233 -14.97 -1.28 5.78
C ASN A 233 -15.95 -1.57 4.64
N THR A 234 -15.48 -2.14 3.53
CA THR A 234 -16.35 -2.58 2.43
C THR A 234 -17.30 -3.68 2.88
N PHE A 235 -16.81 -4.67 3.65
CA PHE A 235 -17.66 -5.72 4.22
C PHE A 235 -18.75 -5.14 5.13
N VAL A 236 -18.38 -4.26 6.06
CA VAL A 236 -19.34 -3.57 6.95
C VAL A 236 -20.36 -2.78 6.13
N LYS A 237 -19.93 -2.04 5.10
CA LYS A 237 -20.82 -1.26 4.24
C LYS A 237 -21.85 -2.14 3.52
N VAL A 238 -21.46 -3.31 3.04
CA VAL A 238 -22.38 -4.27 2.39
C VAL A 238 -23.41 -4.78 3.38
N LEU A 239 -23.00 -5.20 4.58
CA LEU A 239 -23.93 -5.65 5.63
C LEU A 239 -24.95 -4.57 6.01
N LEU A 240 -24.50 -3.32 6.15
CA LEU A 240 -25.39 -2.19 6.45
C LEU A 240 -26.36 -1.88 5.31
N SER A 241 -26.00 -2.20 4.06
CA SER A 241 -26.87 -1.99 2.89
C SER A 241 -27.95 -3.08 2.79
N ASP A 242 -27.67 -4.30 3.26
CA ASP A 242 -28.62 -5.42 3.30
C ASP A 242 -29.64 -5.28 4.45
N SER A 243 -29.27 -4.56 5.51
CA SER A 243 -30.12 -4.37 6.70
C SER A 243 -31.16 -3.24 6.56
N ASN A 244 -31.18 -2.51 5.43
CA ASN A 244 -32.14 -1.43 5.11
C ASN A 244 -33.10 -1.89 4.01
#